data_AF-W3V7V5-F1
#
_entry.id   AF-W3V7V5-F1
#
_cell.length_a   1.000
_cell.length_b   1.000
_cell.length_c   1.000
_cell.angle_alpha   90.00
_cell.angle_beta   90.00
_cell.angle_gamma   90.00
#
_symmetry.space_group_name_H-M   'P 1'
#
loop_
_entity.id
_entity.type
_entity.pdbx_description
1 polymer ?
#
loop_
_entity_poly.entity_id
_entity_poly.type
_entity_poly.pdbx_seq_one_letter_code
_entity_poly.pdbx_strand_id
1 'polypeptide(L)'
;MSTETIDHTTLSRLVEAGAVRGAHIVGQPGGWAVMVQYGMLERPLAAQRSRNVRLFRRFETLVSYLKDIGIARFDVDSSNYTPDTITTARRPDRAEALKRAHEAAAYDAWFREQIQASIDDPRPDIPHEVVEARFAAKREALRKSMGNK
;
A
#
# COMPACT_ATOMS: atom_id res chain seq x y z
N MET A 1 -17.03 -7.27 27.58
CA MET A 1 -18.01 -6.16 27.49
C MET A 1 -17.82 -5.49 26.14
N SER A 2 -18.75 -5.67 25.20
CA SER A 2 -18.67 -5.03 23.88
C SER A 2 -18.91 -3.53 24.03
N THR A 3 -17.85 -2.72 23.93
CA THR A 3 -17.98 -1.27 23.85
C THR A 3 -18.60 -0.92 22.51
N GLU A 4 -19.81 -0.35 22.54
CA GLU A 4 -20.49 0.12 21.34
C GLU A 4 -19.65 1.23 20.69
N THR A 5 -19.24 1.06 19.44
CA THR A 5 -18.37 2.01 18.73
C THR A 5 -19.22 3.00 17.93
N ILE A 6 -18.73 4.23 17.74
CA ILE A 6 -19.33 5.22 16.83
C ILE A 6 -18.47 5.37 15.58
N ASP A 7 -19.07 5.48 14.41
CA ASP A 7 -18.31 5.72 13.19
C ASP A 7 -18.01 7.21 12.95
N HIS A 8 -17.20 7.49 11.93
CA HIS A 8 -16.84 8.85 11.56
C HIS A 8 -18.06 9.70 11.14
N THR A 9 -19.06 9.11 10.48
CA THR A 9 -20.24 9.86 10.03
C THR A 9 -21.09 10.33 11.21
N THR A 10 -21.25 9.46 12.20
CA THR A 10 -21.95 9.75 13.46
C THR A 10 -21.17 10.79 14.25
N LEU A 11 -19.86 10.63 14.38
CA LEU A 11 -19.01 11.59 15.06
C LEU A 11 -19.09 12.98 14.41
N SER A 12 -18.99 13.08 13.09
CA SER A 12 -19.04 14.36 12.38
C SER A 12 -20.37 15.09 12.60
N ARG A 13 -21.50 14.36 12.54
CA ARG A 13 -22.83 14.91 12.86
C ARG A 13 -22.93 15.40 14.30
N LEU A 14 -22.34 14.67 15.25
CA LEU A 14 -22.33 15.08 16.66
C LEU A 14 -21.50 16.35 16.86
N VAL A 15 -20.39 16.51 16.15
CA VAL A 15 -19.57 17.74 16.22
C VAL A 15 -20.31 18.92 15.58
N GLU A 16 -20.90 18.74 14.40
CA GLU A 16 -21.73 19.77 13.74
C GLU A 16 -22.89 20.23 14.62
N ALA A 17 -23.52 19.30 15.34
CA ALA A 17 -24.59 19.60 16.29
C ALA A 17 -24.11 20.18 17.63
N GLY A 18 -22.79 20.31 17.85
CA GLY A 18 -22.22 20.76 19.12
C GLY A 18 -22.47 19.80 20.30
N ALA A 19 -22.79 18.54 20.02
CA ALA A 19 -23.16 17.55 21.04
C ALA A 19 -21.95 16.83 21.67
N VAL A 20 -20.75 17.01 21.10
CA VAL A 20 -19.50 16.49 21.66
C VAL A 20 -19.04 17.39 22.79
N ARG A 21 -18.95 16.83 24.00
CA ARG A 21 -18.48 17.55 25.20
C ARG A 21 -16.98 17.46 25.39
N GLY A 22 -16.37 16.37 24.92
CA GLY A 22 -14.95 16.12 25.07
C GLY A 22 -14.48 14.95 24.21
N ALA A 23 -13.18 14.93 23.95
CA ALA A 23 -12.48 13.82 23.32
C ALA A 23 -11.26 13.46 24.16
N HIS A 24 -11.13 12.17 24.47
CA HIS A 24 -10.00 11.62 25.21
C HIS A 24 -9.22 10.68 24.28
N ILE A 25 -7.92 10.92 24.16
CA ILE A 25 -7.02 10.07 23.40
C ILE A 25 -6.35 9.12 24.38
N VAL A 26 -6.54 7.82 24.17
CA VAL A 26 -5.98 6.78 25.03
C VAL A 26 -4.88 6.05 24.26
N GLY A 27 -3.67 6.06 24.79
CA GLY A 27 -2.57 5.24 24.30
C GLY A 27 -2.85 3.77 24.55
N GLN A 28 -2.67 2.92 23.55
CA GLN A 28 -2.83 1.47 23.64
C GLN A 28 -1.70 0.77 22.87
N PRO A 29 -1.48 -0.54 23.08
CA PRO A 29 -0.62 -1.33 22.20
C PRO A 29 -1.07 -1.19 20.75
N GLY A 30 -0.17 -0.73 19.87
CA GLY A 30 -0.42 -0.51 18.45
C GLY A 30 -0.86 0.91 18.05
N GLY A 31 -1.04 1.84 18.99
CA GLY A 31 -1.23 3.27 18.69
C GLY A 31 -2.20 4.00 19.63
N TRP A 32 -2.94 4.94 19.07
CA TRP A 32 -3.82 5.85 19.79
C TRP A 32 -5.29 5.59 19.44
N ALA A 33 -6.13 5.39 20.46
CA ALA A 33 -7.57 5.32 20.30
C ALA A 33 -8.22 6.66 20.67
N VAL A 34 -9.33 7.00 20.02
CA VAL A 34 -10.14 8.18 20.34
C VAL A 34 -11.42 7.73 21.05
N MET A 35 -11.63 8.24 22.25
CA MET A 35 -12.87 8.14 23.01
C MET A 35 -13.61 9.45 22.93
N VAL A 36 -14.88 9.42 22.52
CA VAL A 36 -15.70 10.62 22.35
C VAL A 36 -16.79 10.64 23.40
N GLN A 37 -16.86 11.74 24.15
CA GLN A 37 -17.90 11.97 25.12
C GLN A 37 -19.02 12.81 24.50
N TYR A 38 -20.23 12.26 24.46
CA TYR A 38 -21.44 12.93 23.99
C TYR A 38 -22.65 12.51 24.84
N GLY A 39 -23.59 13.41 25.10
CA GLY A 39 -24.76 13.09 25.92
C GLY A 39 -24.36 12.67 27.33
N MET A 40 -24.57 11.41 27.72
CA MET A 40 -24.05 10.82 28.99
C MET A 40 -23.13 9.63 28.74
N LEU A 41 -22.68 9.45 27.49
CA LEU A 41 -21.97 8.27 27.03
C LEU A 41 -20.56 8.65 26.59
N GLU A 42 -19.66 7.70 26.75
CA GLU A 42 -18.33 7.74 26.18
C GLU A 42 -18.17 6.54 25.24
N ARG A 43 -17.95 6.81 23.95
CA ARG A 43 -17.84 5.76 22.95
C ARG A 43 -16.53 5.85 22.17
N PRO A 44 -15.86 4.71 21.91
CA PRO A 44 -14.70 4.68 21.04
C PRO A 44 -15.07 4.95 19.58
N LEU A 45 -14.19 5.65 18.87
CA LEU A 45 -14.28 5.81 17.42
C LEU A 45 -13.97 4.49 16.70
N ALA A 46 -14.84 4.12 15.76
CA ALA A 46 -14.71 2.92 14.95
C ALA A 46 -13.83 3.14 13.71
N ALA A 47 -13.09 2.10 13.33
CA ALA A 47 -12.43 2.01 12.03
C ALA A 47 -13.49 1.78 10.96
N GLN A 48 -13.41 2.57 9.88
CA GLN A 48 -14.45 2.64 8.85
C GLN A 48 -14.80 1.27 8.23
N ARG A 49 -13.82 0.38 8.04
CA ARG A 49 -14.03 -0.91 7.35
C ARG A 49 -14.32 -2.08 8.28
N SER A 50 -13.77 -2.07 9.49
CA SER A 50 -13.86 -3.22 10.41
C SER A 50 -14.85 -3.01 11.56
N ARG A 51 -15.34 -1.78 11.77
CA ARG A 51 -16.17 -1.37 12.92
C ARG A 51 -15.56 -1.61 14.32
N ASN A 52 -14.34 -2.13 14.39
CA ASN A 52 -13.54 -2.19 15.60
C ASN A 52 -13.02 -0.81 16.00
N VAL A 53 -12.51 -0.64 17.22
CA VAL A 53 -11.88 0.62 17.66
C VAL A 53 -10.76 1.03 16.69
N ARG A 54 -10.80 2.29 16.24
CA ARG A 54 -9.80 2.86 15.34
C ARG A 54 -8.54 3.18 16.11
N LEU A 55 -7.44 2.52 15.73
CA LEU A 55 -6.11 2.82 16.23
C LEU A 55 -5.33 3.66 15.21
N PHE A 56 -4.91 4.84 15.64
CA PHE A 56 -4.02 5.71 14.88
C PHE A 56 -2.58 5.40 15.26
N ARG A 57 -1.76 4.99 14.29
CA ARG A 57 -0.34 4.68 14.56
C ARG A 57 0.48 5.91 14.91
N ARG A 58 0.19 7.05 14.27
CA ARG A 58 0.90 8.31 14.49
C ARG A 58 -0.04 9.31 15.14
N PHE A 59 0.45 9.99 16.17
CA PHE A 59 -0.30 10.99 16.90
C PHE A 59 -0.68 12.18 15.99
N GLU A 60 0.24 12.69 15.17
CA GLU A 60 -0.03 13.80 14.23
C GLU A 60 -1.18 13.52 13.25
N THR A 61 -1.31 12.27 12.79
CA THR A 61 -2.42 11.86 11.92
C THR A 61 -3.75 11.90 12.65
N LEU A 62 -3.77 11.51 13.94
CA LEU A 62 -4.94 11.62 14.79
C LEU A 62 -5.30 13.10 15.00
N VAL A 63 -4.33 13.95 15.35
CA VAL A 63 -4.55 15.39 15.58
C VAL A 63 -5.12 16.06 14.32
N SER A 64 -4.55 15.77 13.15
CA SER A 64 -5.04 16.31 11.87
C SER A 64 -6.49 15.87 11.63
N TYR A 65 -6.79 14.59 11.82
CA TYR A 65 -8.14 14.07 11.69
C TYR A 65 -9.14 14.75 12.64
N LEU A 66 -8.78 14.94 13.92
CA LEU A 66 -9.64 15.62 14.90
C LEU A 66 -9.88 17.09 14.53
N LYS A 67 -8.83 17.78 14.07
CA LYS A 67 -8.93 19.17 13.62
C LYS A 67 -9.88 19.29 12.42
N ASP A 68 -9.76 18.41 11.44
CA ASP A 68 -10.58 18.43 10.22
C ASP A 68 -12.07 18.24 10.52
N ILE A 69 -12.41 17.47 11.56
CA ILE A 69 -13.81 17.28 12.00
C ILE A 69 -14.29 18.33 13.00
N GLY A 70 -13.44 19.29 13.40
CA GLY A 70 -13.82 20.39 14.31
C GLY A 70 -13.50 20.19 15.79
N ILE A 71 -12.77 19.15 16.17
CA ILE A 71 -12.33 18.91 17.55
C ILE A 71 -10.92 19.48 17.74
N ALA A 72 -10.85 20.66 18.36
CA ALA A 72 -9.59 21.37 18.56
C ALA A 72 -8.93 21.12 19.93
N ARG A 73 -9.69 20.63 20.92
CA ARG A 73 -9.21 20.36 22.28
C ARG A 73 -9.56 18.94 22.67
N PHE A 74 -8.59 18.25 23.26
CA PHE A 74 -8.69 16.87 23.71
C PHE A 74 -7.62 16.62 24.77
N ASP A 75 -7.89 15.67 25.67
CA ASP A 75 -6.92 15.22 26.65
C ASP A 75 -6.24 13.94 26.17
N VAL A 76 -5.02 13.70 26.63
CA VAL A 76 -4.22 12.53 26.26
C VAL A 76 -3.85 11.75 27.50
N ASP A 77 -4.27 10.49 27.55
CA ASP A 77 -3.78 9.50 28.51
C ASP A 77 -2.77 8.59 27.81
N SER A 78 -1.49 8.76 28.14
CA SER A 78 -0.39 7.95 27.60
C SER A 78 0.01 6.77 28.49
N SER A 79 -0.71 6.50 29.59
CA SER A 79 -0.30 5.51 30.60
C SER A 79 -0.10 4.10 30.03
N ASN A 80 -0.88 3.74 28.99
CA ASN A 80 -0.84 2.41 28.35
C ASN A 80 -0.18 2.44 26.95
N TYR A 81 0.50 3.53 26.57
CA TYR A 81 1.19 3.65 25.29
C TYR A 81 2.49 2.83 25.26
N THR A 82 2.67 1.98 24.24
CA THR A 82 3.90 1.18 24.05
C THR A 82 4.51 1.44 22.66
N PRO A 83 5.70 2.06 22.58
CA PRO A 83 6.32 2.45 21.30
C PRO A 83 6.78 1.25 20.45
N ASP A 84 7.16 0.13 21.08
CA ASP A 84 7.76 -1.04 20.41
C ASP A 84 6.79 -1.86 19.56
N THR A 85 5.49 -1.61 19.67
CA THR A 85 4.47 -2.24 18.82
C THR A 85 4.33 -1.57 17.46
N ILE A 86 4.96 -0.40 17.26
CA ILE A 86 5.08 0.27 15.96
C ILE A 86 6.33 -0.24 15.23
N THR A 87 6.61 -1.55 15.29
CA THR A 87 7.45 -2.15 14.27
C THR A 87 6.69 -1.98 12.97
N THR A 88 7.25 -1.15 12.08
CA THR A 88 6.77 -1.00 10.73
C THR A 88 6.58 -2.39 10.15
N ALA A 89 5.34 -2.83 10.02
CA ALA A 89 4.95 -3.69 8.91
C ALA A 89 5.16 -2.85 7.64
N ARG A 90 6.44 -2.59 7.31
CA ARG A 90 6.93 -2.31 5.98
C ARG A 90 6.55 -3.56 5.23
N ARG A 91 5.32 -3.60 4.72
CA ARG A 91 4.87 -4.67 3.83
C ARG A 91 5.82 -4.59 2.65
N PRO A 92 6.79 -5.50 2.50
CA PRO A 92 7.78 -5.44 1.42
C PRO A 92 7.10 -5.56 0.04
N ASP A 93 5.87 -6.05 0.06
CA ASP A 93 5.10 -6.49 -1.07
C ASP A 93 4.60 -5.38 -2.02
N ARG A 94 4.26 -4.17 -1.54
CA ARG A 94 3.59 -3.20 -2.43
C ARG A 94 4.52 -2.51 -3.42
N ALA A 95 5.73 -2.18 -2.98
CA ALA A 95 6.74 -1.58 -3.86
C ALA A 95 7.29 -2.62 -4.85
N GLU A 96 7.51 -3.86 -4.38
CA GLU A 96 7.90 -4.97 -5.25
C GLU A 96 6.79 -5.35 -6.24
N ALA A 97 5.53 -5.41 -5.82
CA ALA A 97 4.40 -5.68 -6.70
C ALA A 97 4.24 -4.59 -7.77
N LEU A 98 4.39 -3.32 -7.40
CA LEU A 98 4.35 -2.21 -8.35
C LEU A 98 5.54 -2.27 -9.32
N LYS A 99 6.75 -2.56 -8.84
CA LYS A 99 7.94 -2.73 -9.67
C LYS A 99 7.77 -3.88 -10.67
N ARG A 100 7.29 -5.04 -10.21
CA ARG A 100 6.98 -6.20 -11.06
C ARG A 100 5.91 -5.89 -12.11
N ALA A 101 4.87 -5.14 -11.74
CA ALA A 101 3.83 -4.72 -12.69
C ALA A 101 4.38 -3.79 -13.78
N HIS A 102 5.26 -2.84 -13.42
CA HIS A 102 5.92 -1.96 -14.39
C HIS A 102 6.92 -2.70 -15.29
N GLU A 103 7.73 -3.60 -14.72
CA GLU A 103 8.66 -4.45 -15.48
C GLU A 103 7.93 -5.34 -16.48
N ALA A 104 6.81 -5.96 -16.07
CA ALA A 104 5.97 -6.77 -16.95
C ALA A 104 5.36 -5.93 -18.08
N ALA A 105 4.82 -4.75 -17.78
CA ALA A 105 4.25 -3.87 -18.80
C ALA A 105 5.30 -3.36 -19.81
N ALA A 106 6.51 -3.05 -19.34
CA ALA A 106 7.61 -2.63 -20.22
C ALA A 106 8.09 -3.78 -21.12
N TYR A 107 8.19 -5.00 -20.58
CA TYR A 107 8.53 -6.18 -21.35
C TYR A 107 7.47 -6.50 -22.40
N ASP A 108 6.19 -6.46 -22.05
CA ASP A 108 5.09 -6.72 -22.98
C ASP A 108 5.05 -5.71 -24.12
N ALA A 109 5.28 -4.42 -23.83
CA ALA A 109 5.34 -3.38 -24.85
C ALA A 109 6.50 -3.61 -25.82
N TRP A 110 7.70 -3.85 -25.29
CA TRP A 110 8.89 -4.16 -26.09
C TRP A 110 8.69 -5.44 -26.92
N PHE A 111 8.13 -6.50 -26.33
CA PHE A 111 7.92 -7.78 -27.01
C PHE A 111 6.93 -7.65 -28.17
N ARG A 112 5.84 -6.90 -27.98
CA ARG A 112 4.87 -6.60 -29.06
C ARG A 112 5.50 -5.79 -30.18
N GLU A 113 6.34 -4.81 -29.84
CA GLU A 113 7.08 -4.02 -30.83
C GLU A 113 8.04 -4.90 -31.64
N GLN A 114 8.75 -5.83 -30.99
CA GLN A 114 9.63 -6.79 -31.68
C GLN A 114 8.87 -7.76 -32.59
N ILE A 115 7.71 -8.25 -32.15
CA ILE A 115 6.83 -9.08 -32.98
C ILE A 115 6.36 -8.29 -34.19
N GLN A 116 5.87 -7.07 -33.99
CA GLN A 116 5.37 -6.23 -35.07
C GLN A 116 6.46 -5.91 -36.10
N ALA A 117 7.66 -5.56 -35.63
CA ALA A 117 8.82 -5.34 -36.50
C ALA A 117 9.22 -6.59 -37.30
N SER A 118 9.01 -7.79 -36.74
CA SER A 118 9.26 -9.05 -37.45
C SER A 118 8.18 -9.38 -38.49
N ILE A 119 6.92 -9.06 -38.19
CA ILE A 119 5.79 -9.19 -39.13
C ILE A 119 5.94 -8.22 -40.30
N ASP A 120 6.42 -7.01 -40.03
CA ASP A 120 6.58 -5.95 -41.03
C ASP A 120 7.89 -6.09 -41.84
N ASP A 121 8.77 -7.08 -41.57
CA ASP A 121 9.99 -7.28 -42.35
C ASP A 121 9.64 -7.78 -43.77
N PRO A 122 9.99 -7.05 -44.84
CA PRO A 122 9.64 -7.41 -46.22
C PRO A 122 10.48 -8.57 -46.78
N ARG A 123 11.46 -9.10 -46.02
CA ARG A 123 12.30 -10.20 -46.48
C ARG A 123 11.50 -11.52 -46.59
N PRO A 124 11.84 -12.38 -47.56
CA PRO A 124 11.20 -13.67 -47.68
C PRO A 124 11.62 -14.60 -46.54
N ASP A 125 10.71 -15.51 -46.17
CA ASP A 125 10.99 -16.57 -45.22
C ASP A 125 12.17 -17.44 -45.67
N ILE A 126 12.98 -17.86 -44.70
CA ILE A 126 14.16 -18.69 -44.94
C ILE A 126 13.82 -20.13 -44.56
N PRO A 127 14.06 -21.12 -45.44
CA PRO A 127 13.86 -22.54 -45.11
C PRO A 127 14.67 -22.98 -43.88
N HIS A 128 14.09 -23.88 -43.09
CA HIS A 128 14.67 -24.36 -41.83
C HIS A 128 16.11 -24.87 -41.98
N GLU A 129 16.39 -25.68 -43.02
CA GLU A 129 17.72 -26.26 -43.28
C GLU A 129 18.82 -25.20 -43.48
N VAL A 130 18.48 -24.08 -44.13
CA VAL A 130 19.41 -22.97 -44.37
C VAL A 130 19.73 -22.25 -43.05
N VAL A 131 18.73 -22.12 -42.17
CA VAL A 131 18.90 -21.54 -40.84
C VAL A 131 19.80 -22.44 -39.97
N GLU A 132 19.56 -23.76 -39.96
CA GLU A 132 20.37 -24.71 -39.21
C GLU A 132 21.84 -24.69 -39.65
N ALA A 133 22.10 -24.71 -40.96
CA ALA A 133 23.46 -24.64 -41.49
C ALA A 133 24.17 -23.33 -41.08
N ARG A 134 23.47 -22.19 -41.12
CA ARG A 134 24.00 -20.89 -40.67
C ARG A 134 24.35 -20.90 -39.17
N PHE A 135 23.46 -21.42 -38.32
CA PHE A 135 23.73 -21.49 -36.88
C PHE A 135 24.83 -22.51 -36.53
N ALA A 136 24.92 -23.64 -37.25
CA ALA A 136 26.01 -24.61 -37.10
C ALA A 136 27.38 -23.96 -37.37
N ALA A 137 27.51 -23.26 -38.51
CA ALA A 137 28.73 -22.52 -38.86
C ALA A 137 29.08 -21.45 -37.81
N LYS A 138 28.08 -20.71 -37.30
CA LYS A 138 28.27 -19.68 -36.25
C LYS A 138 28.78 -20.28 -34.93
N ARG A 139 28.22 -21.42 -34.50
CA ARG A 139 28.67 -22.13 -33.29
C ARG A 139 30.11 -22.64 -33.43
N GLU A 140 30.47 -23.19 -34.60
CA GLU A 140 31.83 -23.66 -34.84
C GLU A 140 32.85 -22.52 -34.86
N ALA A 141 32.51 -21.39 -35.47
CA ALA A 141 33.35 -20.20 -35.46
C ALA A 141 33.57 -19.68 -34.03
N LEU A 142 32.50 -19.63 -33.23
CA LEU A 142 32.59 -19.22 -31.82
C LEU A 142 33.44 -20.21 -30.99
N ARG A 143 33.31 -21.51 -31.26
CA ARG A 143 34.14 -22.55 -30.61
C ARG A 143 35.62 -22.37 -30.94
N LYS A 144 35.94 -22.11 -32.21
CA LYS A 144 37.32 -21.82 -32.65
C LYS A 144 37.87 -20.55 -32.01
N SER A 145 37.06 -19.49 -31.86
CA SER A 145 37.53 -18.25 -31.21
C SER A 145 37.71 -18.40 -29.69
N MET A 146 36.89 -19.21 -29.03
CA MET A 146 37.01 -19.47 -27.59
C MET A 146 38.12 -20.48 -27.26
N GLY A 147 38.47 -21.38 -28.18
CA GLY A 147 39.58 -22.33 -28.02
C GLY A 147 40.94 -21.79 -28.46
N ASN A 148 41.01 -20.59 -29.03
CA ASN A 148 42.25 -19.91 -29.45
C ASN A 148 42.69 -18.84 -28.45
N LYS A 149 42.35 -19.02 -27.17
CA LYS A 149 42.68 -18.17 -26.03
C LYS A 149 43.19 -19.05 -24.89
#